data_AF-A0A0D7DYU2-F1
#
_entry.id   AF-A0A0D7DYU2-F1
#
_cell.length_a   1.000
_cell.length_b   1.000
_cell.length_c   1.000
_cell.angle_alpha   90.00
_cell.angle_beta   90.00
_cell.angle_gamma   90.00
#
_symmetry.space_group_name_H-M   'P 1'
#
loop_
_entity.id
_entity.type
_entity.pdbx_description
1 polymer ?
#
loop_
_entity_poly.entity_id
_entity_poly.type
_entity_poly.pdbx_seq_one_letter_code
_entity_poly.pdbx_strand_id
1 'polypeptide(L)'
;MSKYPRYAIYYVPAQDDALYRFGAELLGYDAFGGDSLPFPDGVVARVPDWRELTREPRVYGFHATLKPPFSLLPGTSEAELRAACATFAAMPRPIPAIVP
;
A
#
# COMPACT_ATOMS: atom_id res chain seq x y z
N MET A 1 15.03 4.92 16.84
CA MET A 1 13.67 5.11 16.31
C MET A 1 13.36 6.61 16.33
N SER A 2 12.82 7.20 15.26
CA SER A 2 12.58 8.66 15.19
C SER A 2 11.56 9.11 16.25
N LYS A 3 11.82 10.24 16.90
CA LYS A 3 11.07 10.76 18.06
C LYS A 3 9.66 11.30 17.74
N TYR A 4 9.21 11.20 16.49
CA TYR A 4 8.01 11.87 15.95
C TYR A 4 7.38 11.02 14.82
N PRO A 5 6.07 11.20 14.52
CA PRO A 5 5.41 10.40 13.49
C PRO A 5 6.07 10.62 12.12
N ARG A 6 6.27 9.51 11.40
CA ARG A 6 6.66 9.50 10.00
C ARG A 6 5.44 9.13 9.17
N TYR A 7 5.32 9.74 8.00
CA TYR A 7 4.22 9.52 7.07
C TYR A 7 4.77 8.94 5.78
N ALA A 8 4.01 8.10 5.11
CA ALA A 8 4.29 7.61 3.77
C ALA A 8 3.00 7.69 2.95
N ILE A 9 3.13 7.80 1.63
CA ILE A 9 1.98 7.86 0.73
C ILE A 9 2.09 6.69 -0.23
N TYR A 10 1.08 5.82 -0.18
CA TYR A 10 0.97 4.63 -1.00
C TYR A 10 -0.31 4.71 -1.84
N TYR A 11 -0.24 4.21 -3.07
CA TYR A 11 -1.42 3.84 -3.84
C TYR A 11 -1.73 2.37 -3.58
N VAL A 12 -2.99 2.08 -3.23
CA VAL A 12 -3.52 0.72 -3.13
C VAL A 12 -4.67 0.62 -4.14
N PRO A 13 -4.76 -0.45 -4.95
CA PRO A 13 -5.88 -0.65 -5.86
C PRO A 13 -7.23 -0.71 -5.10
N ALA A 14 -8.32 -0.39 -5.80
CA ALA A 14 -9.66 -0.49 -5.21
C ALA A 14 -9.98 -1.92 -4.80
N GLN A 15 -10.77 -2.11 -3.73
CA GLN A 15 -11.01 -3.43 -3.14
C GLN A 15 -11.63 -4.44 -4.12
N ASP A 16 -12.47 -3.96 -5.06
CA ASP A 16 -13.13 -4.75 -6.09
C ASP A 16 -12.24 -5.03 -7.33
N ASP A 17 -11.07 -4.40 -7.40
CA ASP A 17 -10.11 -4.57 -8.50
C ASP A 17 -9.51 -5.99 -8.49
N ALA A 18 -9.30 -6.54 -9.68
CA ALA A 18 -8.58 -7.81 -9.85
C ALA A 18 -7.13 -7.71 -9.33
N LEU A 19 -6.47 -6.55 -9.47
CA LEU A 19 -5.12 -6.32 -8.97
C LEU A 19 -5.05 -6.34 -7.44
N TYR A 20 -6.08 -5.82 -6.77
CA TYR A 20 -6.19 -5.89 -5.32
C TYR A 20 -6.28 -7.33 -4.85
N ARG A 21 -7.24 -8.10 -5.41
CA ARG A 21 -7.45 -9.51 -5.06
C ARG A 21 -6.21 -10.36 -5.28
N PHE A 22 -5.56 -10.21 -6.43
CA PHE A 22 -4.27 -10.86 -6.71
C PHE A 22 -3.24 -10.59 -5.61
N GLY A 23 -3.08 -9.32 -5.25
CA GLY A 23 -2.14 -8.90 -4.22
C GLY A 23 -2.47 -9.44 -2.83
N ALA A 24 -3.74 -9.39 -2.43
CA ALA A 24 -4.21 -9.85 -1.13
C ALA A 24 -4.02 -11.38 -0.96
N GLU A 25 -4.34 -12.16 -1.99
CA GLU A 25 -4.11 -13.62 -2.02
C GLU A 25 -2.62 -13.94 -1.96
N LEU A 26 -1.81 -13.28 -2.80
CA LEU A 26 -0.36 -13.49 -2.84
C LEU A 26 0.30 -13.16 -1.49
N LEU A 27 -0.15 -12.11 -0.80
CA LEU A 27 0.35 -11.71 0.52
C LEU A 27 -0.31 -12.46 1.68
N GLY A 28 -1.36 -13.23 1.42
CA GLY A 28 -2.13 -13.97 2.43
C GLY A 28 -2.81 -13.05 3.45
N TYR A 29 -3.21 -11.84 3.05
CA TYR A 29 -3.82 -10.84 3.92
C TYR A 29 -4.64 -9.83 3.13
N ASP A 30 -5.89 -9.64 3.54
CA ASP A 30 -6.77 -8.56 3.08
C ASP A 30 -6.48 -7.30 3.90
N ALA A 31 -5.77 -6.34 3.31
CA ALA A 31 -5.42 -5.08 3.99
C ALA A 31 -6.61 -4.14 4.23
N PHE A 32 -7.74 -4.36 3.55
CA PHE A 32 -8.97 -3.59 3.72
C PHE A 32 -9.83 -4.17 4.85
N GLY A 33 -10.09 -5.50 4.81
CA GLY A 33 -10.88 -6.20 5.82
C GLY A 33 -10.11 -6.49 7.11
N GLY A 34 -8.79 -6.62 7.04
CA GLY A 34 -7.93 -7.01 8.16
C GLY A 34 -7.81 -8.52 8.37
N ASP A 35 -8.27 -9.32 7.42
CA ASP A 35 -8.36 -10.77 7.54
C ASP A 35 -7.17 -11.49 6.89
N SER A 36 -6.77 -12.63 7.44
CA SER A 36 -5.80 -13.51 6.78
C SER A 36 -6.46 -14.29 5.65
N LEU A 37 -5.76 -14.43 4.54
CA LEU A 37 -6.21 -15.19 3.38
C LEU A 37 -5.35 -16.45 3.17
N PRO A 38 -5.90 -17.52 2.59
CA PRO A 38 -5.08 -18.63 2.12
C PRO A 38 -4.16 -18.16 1.00
N PHE A 39 -2.94 -18.69 0.96
CA PHE A 39 -2.02 -18.47 -0.16
C PHE A 39 -2.45 -19.31 -1.37
N PRO A 40 -2.22 -18.84 -2.62
CA PRO A 40 -2.48 -19.63 -3.81
C PRO A 40 -1.68 -20.94 -3.83
N ASP A 41 -2.32 -21.99 -4.36
CA ASP A 41 -1.69 -23.29 -4.58
C ASP A 41 -0.46 -23.12 -5.48
N GLY A 42 0.68 -23.64 -5.00
CA GLY A 42 1.95 -23.57 -5.71
C GLY A 42 2.90 -22.46 -5.25
N VAL A 43 2.43 -21.38 -4.60
CA VAL A 43 3.34 -20.35 -4.06
C VAL A 43 4.18 -20.94 -2.92
N VAL A 44 3.51 -21.52 -1.92
CA VAL A 44 4.20 -22.15 -0.78
C VAL A 44 4.98 -23.40 -1.20
N ALA A 45 4.54 -24.11 -2.24
CA ALA A 45 5.29 -25.25 -2.77
C ALA A 45 6.61 -24.84 -3.44
N ARG A 46 6.63 -23.68 -4.12
CA ARG A 46 7.83 -23.12 -4.78
C ARG A 46 8.73 -22.36 -3.80
N VAL A 47 8.13 -21.67 -2.83
CA VAL A 47 8.80 -20.84 -1.83
C VAL A 47 8.26 -21.22 -0.44
N PRO A 48 8.82 -22.25 0.21
CA PRO A 48 8.28 -22.79 1.47
C PRO A 48 8.19 -21.78 2.62
N ASP A 49 9.03 -20.76 2.63
CA ASP A 49 9.11 -19.68 3.63
C ASP A 49 8.27 -18.45 3.26
N TRP A 50 7.44 -18.51 2.21
CA TRP A 50 6.66 -17.36 1.72
C TRP A 50 5.80 -16.69 2.79
N ARG A 51 5.23 -17.49 3.71
CA ARG A 51 4.45 -16.98 4.84
C ARG A 51 5.27 -16.07 5.75
N GLU A 52 6.53 -16.41 6.00
CA GLU A 52 7.42 -15.61 6.85
C GLU A 52 7.92 -14.38 6.10
N LEU A 53 8.27 -14.51 4.82
CA LEU A 53 8.71 -13.40 3.97
C LEU A 53 7.65 -12.29 3.87
N THR A 54 6.37 -12.65 3.84
CA THR A 54 5.26 -11.70 3.73
C THR A 54 4.75 -11.19 5.08
N ARG A 55 5.15 -11.80 6.20
CA ARG A 55 4.57 -11.56 7.54
C ARG A 55 4.55 -10.09 7.94
N GLU A 56 5.68 -9.39 7.80
CA GLU A 56 5.82 -7.98 8.15
C GLU A 56 5.22 -7.02 7.12
N PRO A 57 5.50 -7.14 5.81
CA PRO A 57 5.04 -6.15 4.84
C PRO A 57 3.56 -6.27 4.43
N ARG A 58 2.93 -7.45 4.61
CA ARG A 58 1.56 -7.69 4.11
C ARG A 58 0.50 -6.72 4.64
N VAL A 59 0.71 -6.14 5.82
CA VAL A 59 -0.22 -5.17 6.43
C VAL A 59 -0.35 -3.88 5.60
N TYR A 60 0.62 -3.58 4.73
CA TYR A 60 0.56 -2.45 3.81
C TYR A 60 -0.18 -2.77 2.51
N GLY A 61 -0.61 -4.03 2.32
CA GLY A 61 -1.24 -4.52 1.10
C GLY A 61 -0.31 -4.51 -0.11
N PHE A 62 -0.82 -4.95 -1.25
CA PHE A 62 -0.12 -4.83 -2.53
C PHE A 62 -0.28 -3.41 -3.05
N HIS A 63 0.81 -2.63 -3.02
CA HIS A 63 0.76 -1.18 -3.18
C HIS A 63 1.91 -0.64 -4.02
N ALA A 64 1.73 0.57 -4.53
CA ALA A 64 2.79 1.37 -5.15
C ALA A 64 3.19 2.51 -4.21
N THR A 65 4.49 2.70 -4.01
CA THR A 65 5.00 3.85 -3.25
C THR A 65 4.93 5.13 -4.08
N LEU A 66 4.11 6.09 -3.65
CA LEU A 66 4.05 7.43 -4.25
C LEU A 66 5.04 8.38 -3.57
N LYS A 67 5.19 8.25 -2.25
CA LYS A 67 6.18 9.01 -1.46
C LYS A 67 6.71 8.13 -0.31
N PRO A 68 8.04 7.89 -0.25
CA PRO A 68 8.64 7.07 0.82
C PRO A 68 8.56 7.78 2.18
N PRO A 69 8.79 7.07 3.30
CA PRO A 69 8.56 7.61 4.64
C PRO A 69 9.34 8.89 4.96
N PHE A 70 8.62 9.96 5.29
CA PHE A 70 9.13 11.31 5.56
C PHE A 70 8.57 11.88 6.87
N SER A 71 9.20 12.93 7.40
CA SER A 71 8.69 13.69 8.55
C SER A 71 8.03 14.98 8.08
N LEU A 72 7.02 15.46 8.81
CA LEU A 72 6.47 16.79 8.60
C LEU A 72 7.44 17.87 9.09
N LEU A 73 7.33 19.06 8.49
CA LEU A 73 8.03 20.24 8.98
C LEU A 73 7.49 20.65 10.36
N PRO A 74 8.31 21.28 11.21
CA PRO A 74 7.82 21.85 12.47
C PRO A 74 6.66 22.82 12.22
N GLY A 75 5.60 22.71 13.01
CA GLY A 75 4.40 23.54 12.87
C GLY A 75 3.39 23.04 11.83
N THR A 76 3.66 21.95 11.11
CA THR A 76 2.70 21.31 10.20
C THR A 76 2.01 20.12 10.86
N SER A 77 0.71 19.97 10.59
CA SER A 77 -0.16 18.91 11.11
C SER A 77 -0.47 17.83 10.07
N GLU A 78 -0.90 16.66 10.53
CA GLU A 78 -1.41 15.59 9.65
C GLU A 78 -2.65 16.05 8.86
N ALA A 79 -3.51 16.86 9.46
CA ALA A 79 -4.70 17.40 8.80
C ALA A 79 -4.32 18.25 7.57
N GLU A 80 -3.29 19.09 7.69
CA GLU A 80 -2.76 19.86 6.57
C GLU A 80 -2.14 18.96 5.50
N LEU A 81 -1.42 17.89 5.88
CA LEU A 81 -0.92 16.90 4.92
C LEU A 81 -2.08 16.25 4.13
N ARG A 82 -3.14 15.83 4.81
CA ARG A 82 -4.33 15.23 4.18
C ARG A 82 -5.02 16.22 3.23
N ALA A 83 -5.19 17.47 3.66
CA ALA A 83 -5.77 18.53 2.84
C ALA A 83 -4.94 18.84 1.59
N ALA A 84 -3.61 18.86 1.73
CA ALA A 84 -2.69 19.03 0.60
C ALA A 84 -2.78 17.86 -0.39
N CYS A 85 -2.88 16.62 0.11
CA CYS A 85 -3.06 15.43 -0.74
C CYS A 85 -4.39 15.48 -1.51
N ALA A 86 -5.49 15.86 -0.85
CA ALA A 86 -6.80 16.01 -1.51
C ALA A 86 -6.76 17.08 -2.60
N THR A 87 -6.16 18.23 -2.31
CA THR A 87 -5.96 19.32 -3.29
C THR A 87 -5.13 18.84 -4.48
N PHE A 88 -4.02 18.14 -4.25
CA PHE A 88 -3.16 17.60 -5.32
C PHE A 88 -3.85 16.51 -6.16
N ALA A 89 -4.67 15.67 -5.54
CA ALA A 89 -5.42 14.63 -6.24
C ALA A 89 -6.53 15.21 -7.13
N ALA A 90 -7.15 16.32 -6.72
CA ALA A 90 -8.18 17.01 -7.49
C ALA A 90 -7.63 17.83 -8.67
N MET A 91 -6.32 18.09 -8.73
CA MET A 91 -5.71 18.85 -9.81
C MET A 91 -5.73 18.07 -11.14
N PRO A 92 -6.37 18.62 -12.19
CA PRO A 92 -6.35 18.00 -13.52
C PRO A 92 -4.91 17.93 -14.04
N ARG A 93 -4.51 16.76 -14.52
CA ARG A 93 -3.22 16.55 -15.18
C ARG A 93 -3.37 15.47 -16.26
N PRO A 94 -2.61 15.53 -17.36
CA PRO A 94 -2.52 14.41 -18.27
C PRO A 94 -2.00 13.19 -17.53
N ILE A 95 -2.77 12.11 -17.54
CA ILE A 95 -2.32 10.82 -17.02
C ILE A 95 -1.77 10.05 -18.21
N PRO A 96 -0.48 9.70 -18.23
CA PRO A 96 0.07 8.91 -19.33
C PRO A 96 -0.62 7.55 -19.35
N ALA A 97 -1.21 7.21 -20.50
CA ALA A 97 -1.67 5.86 -20.76
C ALA A 97 -0.45 4.98 -21.01
N ILE A 98 -0.17 4.06 -20.09
CA ILE A 98 0.84 3.03 -20.28
C ILE A 98 0.12 1.85 -20.94
N VAL A 99 0.37 1.66 -22.22
CA VAL A 99 -0.14 0.50 -22.98
C VAL A 99 0.89 -0.61 -22.91
N PRO A 100 0.49 -1.88 -22.68
CA PRO A 100 1.40 -3.02 -22.64
C PRO A 100 2.19 -3.22 -23.94
#